data_AF-A0A2W5QGI1-F1
#
_entry.id   AF-A0A2W5QGI1-F1
#
_cell.length_a   1.000
_cell.length_b   1.000
_cell.length_c   1.000
_cell.angle_alpha   90.00
_cell.angle_beta   90.00
_cell.angle_gamma   90.00
#
_symmetry.space_group_name_H-M   'P 1'
#
loop_
_entity.id
_entity.type
_entity.pdbx_description
1 polymer ?
#
loop_
_entity_poly.entity_id
_entity_poly.type
_entity_poly.pdbx_seq_one_letter_code
_entity_poly.pdbx_strand_id
1 'polypeptide(L)' 'MQITIRGELNIAQLRQALFEKLLELEDECAVAYCLGATLYVNPSDGAGGPVEPRTRDGRKLTKLFSNGPYRSIAEDYKI' A
#
# COMPACT_ATOMS: atom_id res chain seq x y z
N MET A 1 -6.83 -7.48 13.07
CA MET A 1 -7.11 -6.03 12.99
C MET A 1 -7.30 -5.65 11.54
N GLN A 2 -8.14 -4.64 11.24
CA GLN A 2 -8.37 -4.15 9.88
C GLN A 2 -8.32 -2.61 9.86
N ILE A 3 -7.55 -2.03 8.94
CA ILE A 3 -7.59 -0.59 8.62
C ILE A 3 -8.49 -0.42 7.39
N THR A 4 -9.48 0.46 7.47
CA THR A 4 -10.41 0.73 6.36
C THR A 4 -10.33 2.21 6.00
N ILE A 5 -9.96 2.51 4.75
CA ILE A 5 -9.93 3.86 4.18
C ILE A 5 -11.00 3.91 3.09
N ARG A 6 -11.83 4.96 3.09
CA ARG A 6 -12.95 5.12 2.16
C ARG A 6 -12.81 6.42 1.36
N GLY A 7 -13.34 6.41 0.14
CA GLY A 7 -13.35 7.55 -0.77
C GLY A 7 -12.44 7.34 -1.99
N GLU A 8 -12.63 8.18 -3.00
CA GLU A 8 -11.77 8.24 -4.18
C GLU A 8 -10.45 8.92 -3.79
N LEU A 9 -9.35 8.17 -3.86
CA LEU A 9 -8.02 8.65 -3.47
C LEU A 9 -7.03 8.25 -4.55
N ASN A 10 -6.16 9.18 -4.93
CA ASN A 10 -4.97 8.80 -5.67
C ASN A 10 -3.98 8.04 -4.77
N ILE A 11 -2.99 7.38 -5.37
CA ILE A 11 -2.01 6.55 -4.64
C ILE A 11 -1.24 7.35 -3.58
N ALA A 12 -0.96 8.63 -3.82
CA ALA A 12 -0.24 9.46 -2.85
C ALA A 12 -1.09 9.74 -1.60
N GLN A 13 -2.38 10.03 -1.78
CA GLN A 13 -3.33 10.22 -0.69
C GLN A 13 -3.57 8.92 0.08
N LEU A 14 -3.73 7.79 -0.62
CA LEU A 14 -3.87 6.48 0.02
C LEU A 14 -2.64 6.14 0.88
N ARG A 15 -1.42 6.41 0.37
CA ARG A 15 -0.17 6.22 1.12
C ARG A 15 -0.15 7.06 2.40
N GLN A 16 -0.56 8.33 2.32
CA GLN A 16 -0.59 9.21 3.49
C GLN A 16 -1.63 8.74 4.53
N ALA A 17 -2.84 8.39 4.08
CA ALA A 17 -3.89 7.89 4.97
C ALA A 17 -3.50 6.58 5.68
N LEU A 18 -2.80 5.66 4.99
CA LEU A 18 -2.26 4.45 5.60
C LEU A 18 -1.20 4.77 6.65
N PHE A 19 -0.27 5.68 6.34
CA PHE A 19 0.78 6.10 7.27
C PHE A 19 0.17 6.67 8.57
N GLU A 20 -0.83 7.55 8.46
CA GLU A 20 -1.48 8.15 9.63
C GLU A 20 -2.22 7.11 10.50
N LYS A 21 -2.88 6.12 9.89
CA LYS A 21 -3.55 5.06 10.67
C LYS A 21 -2.57 4.09 11.34
N LEU A 22 -1.39 3.88 10.75
CA LEU A 22 -0.33 3.12 11.40
C LEU A 22 0.29 3.92 12.54
N LEU A 23 0.50 5.22 12.36
CA LEU A 23 0.99 6.11 13.42
C LEU A 23 0.04 6.17 14.61
N GLU A 24 -1.27 6.28 14.36
CA GLU A 24 -2.30 6.19 15.42
C GLU A 24 -2.19 4.87 16.20
N LEU A 25 -1.88 3.77 15.52
CA LEU A 25 -1.71 2.47 16.17
C LEU A 25 -0.44 2.40 17.03
N GLU A 26 0.64 3.02 16.59
CA GLU A 26 1.89 3.13 17.35
C GLU A 26 1.70 4.04 18.57
N ASP A 27 1.15 5.23 18.38
CA ASP A 27 1.07 6.29 19.40
C ASP A 27 -0.06 6.05 20.40
N GLU A 28 -1.26 5.71 19.94
CA GLU A 28 -2.44 5.60 20.82
C GLU A 28 -2.60 4.19 21.39
N CYS A 29 -2.16 3.15 20.67
CA CYS A 29 -2.32 1.76 21.08
C CYS A 29 -1.00 1.09 21.52
N ALA A 30 0.15 1.78 21.43
CA ALA A 30 1.47 1.28 21.81
C ALA A 30 1.86 -0.05 21.11
N VAL A 31 1.39 -0.28 19.88
CA VAL A 31 1.69 -1.50 19.12
C VAL A 31 2.96 -1.29 18.29
N ALA A 32 4.08 -1.84 18.74
CA ALA A 32 5.38 -1.68 18.08
C ALA A 32 5.70 -2.75 17.02
N TYR A 33 4.98 -3.88 16.99
CA TYR A 33 5.30 -5.02 16.12
C TYR A 33 4.06 -5.63 15.49
N CYS A 34 4.20 -6.09 14.25
CA CYS A 34 3.18 -6.82 13.51
C CYS A 34 3.81 -8.06 12.84
N LEU A 35 3.10 -9.19 12.84
CA LEU A 35 3.53 -10.42 12.16
C LEU A 35 3.42 -10.33 10.63
N GLY A 36 2.71 -9.32 10.10
CA GLY A 36 2.55 -9.05 8.68
C GLY A 36 1.24 -8.34 8.35
N ALA A 37 1.13 -7.80 7.14
CA ALA A 37 -0.08 -7.17 6.64
C ALA A 37 -0.25 -7.41 5.14
N THR A 38 -1.50 -7.55 4.69
CA THR A 38 -1.86 -7.60 3.27
C THR A 38 -2.74 -6.40 2.97
N LEU A 39 -2.34 -5.57 2.01
CA LEU A 39 -3.16 -4.48 1.51
C LEU A 39 -3.85 -4.91 0.21
N TYR A 40 -5.19 -4.93 0.23
CA TYR A 40 -5.99 -5.08 -0.97
C TYR A 40 -6.30 -3.69 -1.52
N VAL A 41 -5.92 -3.44 -2.76
CA VAL A 41 -6.21 -2.19 -3.47
C VAL A 41 -7.14 -2.47 -4.65
N ASN A 42 -8.08 -1.56 -4.89
CA ASN A 42 -8.95 -1.57 -6.05
C ASN A 42 -8.65 -0.31 -6.87
N PRO A 43 -7.68 -0.35 -7.80
CA PRO A 43 -7.30 0.82 -8.57
C PRO A 43 -8.46 1.30 -9.44
N SER A 44 -8.61 2.62 -9.52
CA SER A 44 -9.58 3.29 -10.39
C SER A 44 -8.89 4.25 -11.36
N ASP A 45 -9.63 4.69 -12.36
CA ASP A 45 -9.22 5.73 -13.31
C ASP A 45 -9.47 7.17 -12.79
N GLY A 46 -9.88 7.32 -11.53
CA GLY A 46 -10.26 8.61 -10.95
C GLY A 46 -11.69 9.06 -11.27
N ALA A 47 -12.41 8.35 -12.14
CA ALA A 47 -13.81 8.58 -12.49
C ALA A 47 -14.73 7.42 -12.04
N GLY A 48 -14.20 6.52 -11.20
CA GLY A 48 -14.91 5.34 -10.69
C GLY A 48 -14.82 4.12 -11.60
N GLY A 49 -14.10 4.19 -12.73
CA GLY A 49 -13.84 3.04 -13.60
C GLY A 49 -12.70 2.18 -13.04
N PRO A 50 -12.82 0.84 -13.05
CA PRO A 50 -11.77 -0.03 -12.55
C PRO A 50 -10.54 -0.03 -13.47
N VAL A 51 -9.35 -0.05 -12.88
CA VAL A 51 -8.07 -0.11 -13.61
C VAL A 51 -7.34 -1.41 -13.29
N GLU A 52 -6.93 -2.13 -14.34
CA GLU A 52 -6.02 -3.26 -14.20
C GLU A 52 -4.57 -2.80 -14.33
N PRO A 53 -3.78 -2.77 -13.23
CA PRO A 53 -2.40 -2.36 -13.30
C PRO A 53 -1.59 -3.36 -14.13
N ARG A 54 -0.62 -2.84 -14.89
CA ARG A 54 0.29 -3.64 -15.71
C ARG A 54 1.73 -3.29 -15.37
N THR A 55 2.59 -4.29 -15.46
CA THR A 55 4.04 -4.11 -15.38
C THR A 55 4.55 -3.39 -16.63
N ARG A 56 5.82 -2.94 -16.60
CA ARG A 56 6.44 -2.21 -17.71
C ARG A 56 6.47 -3.00 -19.03
N ASP A 57 6.58 -4.32 -18.93
CA ASP A 57 6.52 -5.29 -20.03
C ASP A 57 5.08 -5.66 -20.44
N GLY A 58 4.06 -4.99 -19.89
CA GLY A 58 2.66 -5.10 -20.29
C GLY A 58 1.89 -6.28 -19.67
N ARG A 59 2.54 -7.07 -18.79
CA ARG A 59 1.89 -8.17 -18.08
C ARG A 59 0.95 -7.64 -17.01
N LYS A 60 -0.17 -8.33 -16.78
CA LYS A 60 -1.11 -7.98 -15.72
C LYS A 60 -0.41 -8.10 -14.36
N LEU A 61 -0.40 -7.01 -13.60
CA LEU A 61 0.11 -7.00 -12.24
C LEU A 61 -0.98 -7.53 -11.30
N THR A 62 -0.74 -8.71 -10.72
CA THR A 62 -1.71 -9.35 -9.83
C THR A 62 -1.35 -9.19 -8.36
N LYS A 63 -0.07 -9.10 -8.03
CA LYS A 63 0.45 -8.99 -6.66
C LYS A 63 1.74 -8.18 -6.62
N LEU A 64 1.91 -7.45 -5.54
CA LEU A 64 3.17 -6.84 -5.13
C LEU A 64 3.60 -7.48 -3.81
N PHE A 65 4.89 -7.75 -3.65
CA PHE A 65 5.45 -8.37 -2.45
C PHE A 65 6.59 -7.50 -1.91
N SER A 66 6.69 -7.45 -0.59
CA SER A 66 7.85 -6.92 0.14
C SER A 66 8.26 -7.99 1.13
N ASN A 67 9.47 -8.53 1.00
CA ASN A 67 9.97 -9.65 1.80
C ASN A 67 11.07 -9.19 2.76
N GLY A 68 11.09 -9.75 3.98
CA GLY A 68 12.16 -9.50 4.97
C GLY A 68 11.96 -8.24 5.82
N PRO A 69 12.96 -7.81 6.64
CA PRO A 69 12.93 -6.51 7.29
C PRO A 69 12.73 -5.43 6.21
N TYR A 70 12.06 -4.32 6.57
CA TYR A 70 11.82 -3.24 5.62
C TYR A 70 13.08 -2.93 4.81
N ARG A 71 12.94 -3.00 3.49
CA ARG A 71 13.99 -2.63 2.55
C ARG A 71 13.42 -1.63 1.58
N SER A 72 14.09 -0.51 1.40
CA SER A 72 13.68 0.48 0.40
C SER A 72 13.75 -0.14 -0.98
N ILE A 73 12.71 0.07 -1.80
CA ILE A 73 12.71 -0.41 -3.19
C ILE A 73 13.86 0.22 -4.00
N ALA A 74 14.39 1.36 -3.57
CA ALA A 74 15.57 1.98 -4.16
C ALA A 74 16.81 1.07 -4.07
N GLU A 75 16.94 0.28 -3.00
CA GLU A 75 18.02 -0.70 -2.86
C GLU A 75 17.88 -1.85 -3.86
N ASP A 76 16.65 -2.23 -4.23
CA ASP A 76 16.40 -3.28 -5.22
C ASP A 76 16.67 -2.80 -6.66
N TYR A 77 16.49 -1.51 -6.94
CA TYR A 77 16.74 -0.93 -8.26
C TYR A 77 18.19 -0.50 -8.53
N LYS A 78 19.09 -0.56 -7.54
CA LYS A 78 20.52 -0.16 -7.64
C LYS A 78 20.72 1.17 -8.39
N ILE A 79 19.90 2.18 -8.09
CA ILE A 79 20.04 3.54 -8.66
C ILE A 79 20.97 4.37 -7.77
#